data_AF-A0A1E7JWH4-F1
#
_entry.id   AF-A0A1E7JWH4-F1
#
_cell.length_a   1.000
_cell.length_b   1.000
_cell.length_c   1.000
_cell.angle_alpha   90.00
_cell.angle_beta   90.00
_cell.angle_gamma   90.00
#
_symmetry.space_group_name_H-M   'P 1'
#
loop_
_entity.id
_entity.type
_entity.pdbx_description
1 polymer ?
#
loop_
_entity_poly.entity_id
_entity_poly.type
_entity_poly.pdbx_seq_one_letter_code
_entity_poly.pdbx_strand_id
1 'polypeptide(L)'
;MESQLYDESSYNPFARLVRLNERMLQVGFQQIPLVELNLLAMADAYLRGQWLGGGGAERPLRSFGTERGIVPLTRVSGAAVPIKPRRAAEFARALGELAVRHSGGPEAVRQHAEYARALDVPLWMARRTAPGPHGPVTVTVDRLTTRVDVWSERAPLVRLRAPAGLSLHRKNPTRGLAITIGDQHAQLVVDTRGLFSPKVVTLRTDDQEWLLCMRNGHSSELLRNKQRVAVITKPPRSRGPRPLLPLAEVSYGPGQPVDQVVAHALAVSFGIGRHAGTVRFSDSPHQHLSATHRWEQPWFTGVGSCGGDSGPGAGGDGWGGGDGGGDGGGGDGGGGGDGGGGGG
;
A
#
# COMPACT_ATOMS: atom_id res chain seq x y z
N MET A 1 -31.12 -15.91 -10.52
CA MET A 1 -30.46 -14.99 -11.46
C MET A 1 -29.86 -13.88 -10.64
N GLU A 2 -28.54 -13.70 -10.70
CA GLU A 2 -27.87 -12.59 -10.00
C GLU A 2 -28.28 -11.27 -10.66
N SER A 3 -28.69 -10.27 -9.87
CA SER A 3 -29.11 -8.98 -10.40
C SER A 3 -27.90 -8.22 -10.95
N GLN A 4 -27.94 -7.90 -12.24
CA GLN A 4 -26.93 -7.09 -12.91
C GLN A 4 -27.16 -5.62 -12.52
N LEU A 5 -26.18 -5.01 -11.84
CA LEU A 5 -26.27 -3.63 -11.33
C LEU A 5 -25.76 -2.60 -12.36
N TYR A 6 -24.86 -3.03 -13.23
CA TYR A 6 -24.36 -2.24 -14.36
C TYR A 6 -23.90 -3.20 -15.47
N ASP A 7 -24.18 -2.87 -16.72
CA ASP A 7 -23.75 -3.65 -17.88
C ASP A 7 -23.41 -2.75 -19.06
N GLU A 8 -22.52 -3.25 -19.91
CA GLU A 8 -22.21 -2.63 -21.19
C GLU A 8 -22.36 -3.66 -22.30
N SER A 9 -22.94 -3.24 -23.41
CA SER A 9 -23.11 -4.06 -24.60
C SER A 9 -22.27 -3.51 -25.76
N SER A 10 -21.76 -4.40 -26.61
CA SER A 10 -20.98 -4.03 -27.78
C SER A 10 -21.03 -5.14 -28.81
N TYR A 11 -21.15 -4.76 -30.09
CA TYR A 11 -21.00 -5.69 -31.20
C TYR A 11 -19.53 -6.03 -31.50
N ASN A 12 -18.58 -5.25 -30.98
CA ASN A 12 -17.15 -5.57 -31.06
C ASN A 12 -16.75 -6.59 -29.97
N PRO A 13 -16.29 -7.81 -30.33
CA PRO A 13 -15.91 -8.85 -29.36
C PRO A 13 -14.65 -8.52 -28.56
N PHE A 14 -13.84 -7.56 -29.00
CA PHE A 14 -12.63 -7.10 -28.30
C PHE A 14 -12.87 -5.87 -27.42
N ALA A 15 -14.11 -5.40 -27.30
CA ALA A 15 -14.43 -4.29 -26.43
C ALA A 15 -14.14 -4.64 -24.97
N ARG A 16 -13.35 -3.82 -24.28
CA ARG A 16 -13.17 -3.90 -22.83
C ARG A 16 -14.40 -3.33 -22.13
N LEU A 17 -15.41 -4.18 -21.97
CA LEU A 17 -16.68 -3.84 -21.33
C LEU A 17 -16.58 -3.90 -19.81
N VAL A 18 -17.35 -3.06 -19.14
CA VAL A 18 -17.48 -3.08 -17.68
C VAL A 18 -18.83 -3.65 -17.27
N ARG A 19 -18.83 -4.60 -16.34
CA ARG A 19 -20.04 -5.20 -15.77
C ARG A 19 -19.94 -5.29 -14.26
N LEU A 20 -21.01 -4.96 -13.55
CA LEU A 20 -21.08 -5.04 -12.10
C LEU A 20 -22.30 -5.86 -11.70
N ASN A 21 -22.09 -6.80 -10.79
CA ASN A 21 -23.16 -7.49 -10.08
C ASN A 21 -22.84 -7.51 -8.57
N GLU A 22 -23.64 -8.24 -7.79
CA GLU A 22 -23.50 -8.31 -6.33
C GLU A 22 -22.25 -9.06 -5.82
N ARG A 23 -21.46 -9.69 -6.70
CA ARG A 23 -20.32 -10.54 -6.28
C ARG A 23 -19.00 -10.16 -6.92
N MET A 24 -19.05 -9.61 -8.13
CA MET A 24 -17.87 -9.29 -8.91
C MET A 24 -18.05 -8.09 -9.81
N LEU A 25 -16.92 -7.48 -10.13
CA LEU A 25 -16.74 -6.53 -11.21
C LEU A 25 -15.99 -7.23 -12.35
N GLN A 26 -16.51 -7.12 -13.56
CA GLN A 26 -15.82 -7.54 -14.78
C GLN A 26 -15.29 -6.32 -15.53
N VAL A 27 -14.03 -6.37 -15.97
CA VAL A 27 -13.41 -5.36 -16.83
C VAL A 27 -12.72 -6.06 -18.01
N GLY A 28 -13.38 -6.08 -19.17
CA GLY A 28 -12.99 -6.93 -20.30
C GLY A 28 -13.00 -8.41 -19.90
N PHE A 29 -11.86 -9.09 -20.00
CA PHE A 29 -11.71 -10.49 -19.56
C PHE A 29 -11.39 -10.64 -18.07
N GLN A 30 -11.03 -9.56 -17.39
CA GLN A 30 -10.64 -9.63 -15.99
C GLN A 30 -11.88 -9.68 -15.09
N GLN A 31 -11.95 -10.69 -14.22
CA GLN A 31 -12.94 -10.78 -13.15
C GLN A 31 -12.28 -10.36 -11.84
N ILE A 32 -12.92 -9.44 -11.13
CA ILE A 32 -12.45 -8.87 -9.87
C ILE A 32 -13.52 -9.16 -8.82
N PRO A 33 -13.30 -10.12 -7.92
CA PRO A 33 -14.17 -10.34 -6.78
C PRO A 33 -14.30 -9.07 -5.95
N LEU A 34 -15.50 -8.77 -5.44
CA LEU A 34 -15.71 -7.55 -4.65
C LEU A 34 -14.87 -7.51 -3.36
N VAL A 35 -14.48 -8.68 -2.83
CA VAL A 35 -13.56 -8.78 -1.68
C VAL A 35 -12.16 -8.25 -1.97
N GLU A 36 -11.77 -8.11 -3.24
CA GLU A 36 -10.51 -7.46 -3.62
C GLU A 36 -10.61 -5.93 -3.68
N LEU A 37 -11.81 -5.36 -3.56
CA LEU A 37 -12.05 -3.92 -3.54
C LEU A 37 -12.12 -3.41 -2.11
N ASN A 38 -11.63 -2.18 -1.88
CA ASN A 38 -11.83 -1.49 -0.61
C ASN A 38 -13.20 -0.82 -0.60
N LEU A 39 -14.26 -1.63 -0.51
CA LEU A 39 -15.63 -1.15 -0.53
C LEU A 39 -15.92 -0.17 0.61
N LEU A 40 -15.34 -0.39 1.80
CA LEU A 40 -15.52 0.50 2.94
C LEU A 40 -15.03 1.93 2.65
N ALA A 41 -13.84 2.06 2.04
CA ALA A 41 -13.31 3.37 1.67
C ALA A 41 -14.09 4.04 0.54
N MET A 42 -14.55 3.26 -0.45
CA MET A 42 -15.40 3.79 -1.53
C MET A 42 -16.76 4.25 -1.00
N ALA A 43 -17.36 3.48 -0.08
CA ALA A 43 -18.63 3.79 0.55
C ALA A 43 -18.56 5.10 1.35
N ASP A 44 -17.50 5.29 2.15
CA ASP A 44 -17.28 6.55 2.89
C ASP A 44 -17.20 7.75 1.94
N ALA A 45 -16.37 7.66 0.89
CA ALA A 45 -16.26 8.73 -0.10
C ALA A 45 -17.61 9.01 -0.79
N TYR A 46 -18.31 7.95 -1.20
CA TYR A 46 -19.62 8.03 -1.85
C TYR A 46 -20.66 8.75 -0.99
N LEU A 47 -20.77 8.38 0.29
CA LEU A 47 -21.71 9.01 1.23
C LEU A 47 -21.40 10.49 1.49
N ARG A 48 -20.14 10.91 1.32
CA ARG A 48 -19.73 12.33 1.37
C ARG A 48 -19.92 13.07 0.03
N GLY A 49 -20.53 12.43 -0.96
CA GLY A 49 -20.70 12.99 -2.30
C GLY A 49 -19.39 13.12 -3.07
N GLN A 50 -18.38 12.31 -2.72
CA GLN A 50 -17.06 12.25 -3.33
C GLN A 50 -16.84 10.89 -3.99
N TRP A 51 -15.77 10.80 -4.77
CA TRP A 51 -15.23 9.55 -5.28
C TRP A 51 -13.73 9.48 -5.07
N LEU A 52 -13.28 8.33 -4.58
CA LEU A 52 -11.91 8.05 -4.21
C LEU A 52 -11.05 7.72 -5.44
N GLY A 53 -9.86 8.30 -5.50
CA GLY A 53 -8.86 8.08 -6.53
C GLY A 53 -7.49 7.68 -5.96
N GLY A 54 -6.46 7.78 -6.80
CA GLY A 54 -5.09 7.44 -6.43
C GLY A 54 -4.58 8.21 -5.21
N GLY A 55 -3.93 7.50 -4.28
CA GLY A 55 -3.29 8.08 -3.09
C GLY A 55 -4.26 8.77 -2.12
N GLY A 56 -5.54 8.37 -2.14
CA GLY A 56 -6.57 8.98 -1.31
C GLY A 56 -7.08 10.31 -1.81
N ALA A 57 -6.72 10.72 -3.04
CA ALA A 57 -7.30 11.92 -3.65
C ALA A 57 -8.81 11.72 -3.85
N GLU A 58 -9.57 12.81 -3.80
CA GLU A 58 -11.03 12.77 -3.96
C GLU A 58 -11.49 13.80 -4.98
N ARG A 59 -12.59 13.48 -5.67
CA ARG A 59 -13.32 14.42 -6.53
C ARG A 59 -14.81 14.33 -6.24
N PRO A 60 -15.57 15.43 -6.43
CA PRO A 60 -17.02 15.39 -6.27
C PRO A 60 -17.64 14.34 -7.19
N LEU A 61 -18.56 13.52 -6.68
CA LEU A 61 -19.27 12.52 -7.46
C LEU A 61 -20.02 13.15 -8.64
N ARG A 62 -20.53 14.38 -8.46
CA ARG A 62 -21.18 15.18 -9.52
C ARG A 62 -20.26 15.57 -10.69
N SER A 63 -18.94 15.38 -10.56
CA SER A 63 -17.98 15.66 -11.65
C SER A 63 -17.99 14.59 -12.74
N PHE A 64 -18.58 13.42 -12.48
CA PHE A 64 -18.76 12.41 -13.50
C PHE A 64 -19.85 12.82 -14.49
N GLY A 65 -19.51 12.80 -15.78
CA GLY A 65 -20.48 12.90 -16.86
C GLY A 65 -21.28 11.60 -17.05
N THR A 66 -22.36 11.69 -17.81
CA THR A 66 -23.15 10.54 -18.29
C THR A 66 -22.39 9.69 -19.32
N GLU A 67 -21.35 10.27 -19.91
CA GLU A 67 -20.52 9.67 -20.95
C GLU A 67 -19.39 8.80 -20.38
N ARG A 68 -18.59 8.27 -21.32
CA ARG A 68 -17.39 7.51 -21.00
C ARG A 68 -16.42 8.39 -20.20
N GLY A 69 -15.96 7.89 -19.06
CA GLY A 69 -15.08 8.62 -18.17
C GLY A 69 -14.18 7.70 -17.35
N ILE A 70 -13.15 8.26 -16.71
CA ILE A 70 -12.25 7.51 -15.83
C ILE A 70 -12.89 7.40 -14.45
N VAL A 71 -13.12 6.19 -13.97
CA VAL A 71 -13.54 5.90 -12.59
C VAL A 71 -12.42 5.11 -11.91
N PRO A 72 -11.70 5.68 -10.95
CA PRO A 72 -10.70 4.93 -10.19
C PRO A 72 -11.34 3.85 -9.31
N LEU A 73 -10.72 2.68 -9.26
CA LEU A 73 -11.10 1.58 -8.37
C LEU A 73 -10.03 1.36 -7.32
N THR A 74 -10.37 1.61 -6.06
CA THR A 74 -9.53 1.32 -4.91
C THR A 74 -9.62 -0.16 -4.50
N ARG A 75 -8.49 -0.85 -4.52
CA ARG A 75 -8.30 -2.23 -4.10
C ARG A 75 -8.17 -2.30 -2.57
N VAL A 76 -8.41 -3.46 -1.97
CA VAL A 76 -8.22 -3.67 -0.51
C VAL A 76 -6.77 -3.43 -0.06
N SER A 77 -5.81 -3.53 -0.98
CA SER A 77 -4.41 -3.15 -0.82
C SER A 77 -4.15 -1.64 -0.76
N GLY A 78 -5.19 -0.82 -0.96
CA GLY A 78 -5.09 0.63 -1.12
C GLY A 78 -4.58 1.10 -2.48
N ALA A 79 -4.27 0.17 -3.39
CA ALA A 79 -3.95 0.54 -4.77
C ALA A 79 -5.17 1.09 -5.49
N ALA A 80 -4.97 1.97 -6.47
CA ALA A 80 -6.02 2.51 -7.31
C ALA A 80 -5.76 2.15 -8.77
N VAL A 81 -6.77 1.61 -9.46
CA VAL A 81 -6.69 1.29 -10.89
C VAL A 81 -7.78 2.06 -11.63
N PRO A 82 -7.44 2.93 -12.60
CA PRO A 82 -8.44 3.62 -13.39
C PRO A 82 -9.14 2.66 -14.36
N ILE A 83 -10.47 2.67 -14.37
CA ILE A 83 -11.27 2.02 -15.41
C ILE A 83 -12.06 3.04 -16.21
N LYS A 84 -12.55 2.63 -17.39
CA LYS A 84 -13.23 3.51 -18.34
C LYS A 84 -14.63 3.02 -18.70
N PRO A 85 -15.57 2.99 -17.74
CA PRO A 85 -16.96 2.67 -18.05
C PRO A 85 -17.51 3.66 -19.07
N ARG A 86 -18.41 3.20 -19.94
CA ARG A 86 -19.12 4.01 -20.93
C ARG A 86 -20.07 5.01 -20.31
N ARG A 87 -20.59 4.73 -19.11
CA ARG A 87 -21.49 5.61 -18.36
C ARG A 87 -20.93 5.82 -16.97
N ALA A 88 -19.97 6.75 -16.84
CA ALA A 88 -19.16 6.89 -15.64
C ALA A 88 -19.99 7.24 -14.40
N ALA A 89 -20.93 8.19 -14.51
CA ALA A 89 -21.79 8.57 -13.39
C ALA A 89 -22.70 7.42 -12.92
N GLU A 90 -23.27 6.65 -13.86
CA GLU A 90 -24.12 5.50 -13.53
C GLU A 90 -23.31 4.39 -12.85
N PHE A 91 -22.14 4.06 -13.40
CA PHE A 91 -21.25 3.06 -12.81
C PHE A 91 -20.79 3.45 -11.39
N ALA A 92 -20.32 4.69 -11.20
CA ALA A 92 -19.85 5.17 -9.90
C ALA A 92 -20.98 5.14 -8.85
N ARG A 93 -22.22 5.50 -9.24
CA ARG A 93 -23.39 5.40 -8.37
C ARG A 93 -23.70 3.94 -8.00
N ALA A 94 -23.80 3.05 -9.00
CA ALA A 94 -24.11 1.64 -8.77
C ALA A 94 -23.08 0.95 -7.85
N LEU A 95 -21.78 1.23 -8.08
CA LEU A 95 -20.71 0.71 -7.22
C LEU A 95 -20.72 1.34 -5.83
N GLY A 96 -20.97 2.65 -5.71
CA GLY A 96 -21.07 3.33 -4.42
C GLY A 96 -22.20 2.79 -3.55
N GLU A 97 -23.40 2.62 -4.11
CA GLU A 97 -24.53 2.03 -3.42
C GLU A 97 -24.27 0.58 -2.99
N LEU A 98 -23.66 -0.20 -3.89
CA LEU A 98 -23.24 -1.58 -3.58
C LEU A 98 -22.22 -1.60 -2.44
N ALA A 99 -21.23 -0.72 -2.49
CA ALA A 99 -20.19 -0.61 -1.47
C ALA A 99 -20.78 -0.29 -0.10
N VAL A 100 -21.76 0.61 -0.02
CA VAL A 100 -22.50 0.92 1.22
C VAL A 100 -23.22 -0.33 1.76
N ARG A 101 -23.94 -1.07 0.90
CA ARG A 101 -24.64 -2.30 1.33
C ARG A 101 -23.67 -3.36 1.86
N HIS A 102 -22.60 -3.64 1.14
CA HIS A 102 -21.59 -4.62 1.56
C HIS A 102 -20.79 -4.19 2.80
N SER A 103 -20.74 -2.90 3.09
CA SER A 103 -20.09 -2.36 4.29
C SER A 103 -21.00 -2.30 5.51
N GLY A 104 -22.20 -2.88 5.45
CA GLY A 104 -23.16 -2.90 6.57
C GLY A 104 -24.10 -1.69 6.63
N GLY A 105 -24.17 -0.89 5.57
CA GLY A 105 -25.03 0.29 5.48
C GLY A 105 -24.36 1.59 5.93
N PRO A 106 -25.05 2.74 5.80
CA PRO A 106 -24.45 4.06 6.02
C PRO A 106 -23.90 4.27 7.44
N GLU A 107 -24.59 3.73 8.45
CA GLU A 107 -24.20 3.89 9.85
C GLU A 107 -22.92 3.12 10.20
N ALA A 108 -22.78 1.89 9.71
CA ALA A 108 -21.54 1.11 9.86
C ALA A 108 -20.35 1.81 9.19
N VAL A 109 -20.56 2.35 7.98
CA VAL A 109 -19.54 3.13 7.27
C VAL A 109 -19.13 4.36 8.08
N ARG A 110 -20.08 5.11 8.65
CA ARG A 110 -19.82 6.28 9.48
C ARG A 110 -18.99 5.93 10.71
N GLN A 111 -19.31 4.86 11.42
CA GLN A 111 -18.55 4.40 12.60
C GLN A 111 -17.10 4.07 12.23
N HIS A 112 -16.89 3.36 11.12
CA HIS A 112 -15.55 3.09 10.62
C HIS A 112 -14.79 4.35 10.21
N ALA A 113 -15.46 5.32 9.58
CA ALA A 113 -14.87 6.60 9.21
C ALA A 113 -14.50 7.45 10.43
N GLU A 114 -15.32 7.45 11.47
CA GLU A 114 -15.05 8.11 12.75
C GLU A 114 -13.85 7.48 13.45
N TYR A 115 -13.77 6.16 13.51
CA TYR A 115 -12.62 5.45 14.05
C TYR A 115 -11.33 5.75 13.27
N ALA A 116 -11.39 5.73 11.94
CA ALA A 116 -10.28 6.09 11.07
C ALA A 116 -9.81 7.54 11.30
N ARG A 117 -10.75 8.47 11.50
CA ARG A 117 -10.46 9.89 11.80
C ARG A 117 -9.83 10.06 13.18
N ALA A 118 -10.33 9.36 14.20
CA ALA A 118 -9.77 9.40 15.55
C ALA A 118 -8.31 8.93 15.59
N LEU A 119 -7.95 7.95 14.75
CA LEU A 119 -6.58 7.48 14.60
C LEU A 119 -5.73 8.35 13.67
N ASP A 120 -6.34 9.27 12.92
CA ASP A 120 -5.74 9.93 11.75
C ASP A 120 -5.13 8.90 10.78
N VAL A 121 -5.87 7.83 10.44
CA VAL A 121 -5.44 6.79 9.49
C VAL A 121 -6.49 6.61 8.40
N PRO A 122 -6.22 7.00 7.14
CA PRO A 122 -7.21 6.97 6.07
C PRO A 122 -7.81 5.57 5.82
N LEU A 123 -9.12 5.50 5.52
CA LEU A 123 -9.82 4.24 5.21
C LEU A 123 -9.31 3.55 3.94
N TRP A 124 -8.81 4.31 2.99
CA TRP A 124 -8.32 3.78 1.71
C TRP A 124 -7.06 2.91 1.85
N MET A 125 -6.26 3.12 2.89
CA MET A 125 -5.04 2.33 3.13
C MET A 125 -5.39 0.92 3.59
N ALA A 126 -4.63 -0.07 3.08
CA ALA A 126 -4.79 -1.47 3.47
C ALA A 126 -4.57 -1.66 4.96
N ARG A 127 -5.53 -2.27 5.66
CA ARG A 127 -5.40 -2.68 7.06
C ARG A 127 -5.10 -4.16 7.10
N ARG A 128 -3.91 -4.51 7.61
CA ARG A 128 -3.49 -5.89 7.86
C ARG A 128 -3.37 -6.10 9.36
N THR A 129 -3.84 -7.24 9.84
CA THR A 129 -3.83 -7.54 11.27
C THR A 129 -2.94 -8.75 11.55
N ALA A 130 -2.14 -8.66 12.59
CA ALA A 130 -1.35 -9.76 13.12
C ALA A 130 -1.73 -10.01 14.59
N PRO A 131 -1.67 -11.26 15.08
CA PRO A 131 -1.85 -11.55 16.49
C PRO A 131 -0.67 -10.99 17.30
N GLY A 132 -0.94 -10.56 18.54
CA GLY A 132 0.04 -10.09 19.49
C GLY A 132 -0.35 -10.48 20.93
N PRO A 133 0.62 -10.58 21.85
CA PRO A 133 0.36 -10.98 23.23
C PRO A 133 -0.55 -10.00 23.99
N HIS A 134 -0.60 -8.73 23.57
CA HIS A 134 -1.43 -7.69 24.17
C HIS A 134 -2.64 -7.31 23.29
N GLY A 135 -3.05 -8.21 22.39
CA GLY A 135 -4.13 -8.01 21.45
C GLY A 135 -3.66 -7.87 20.00
N PRO A 136 -4.59 -7.81 19.03
CA PRO A 136 -4.26 -7.72 17.61
C PRO A 136 -3.54 -6.42 17.28
N VAL A 137 -2.50 -6.51 16.44
CA VAL A 137 -1.75 -5.37 15.90
C VAL A 137 -2.23 -5.11 14.49
N THR A 138 -2.72 -3.89 14.25
CA THR A 138 -3.13 -3.43 12.92
C THR A 138 -2.01 -2.62 12.29
N VAL A 139 -1.74 -2.87 11.01
CA VAL A 139 -0.66 -2.27 10.23
C VAL A 139 -1.24 -1.72 8.94
N THR A 140 -0.98 -0.45 8.66
CA THR A 140 -1.21 0.16 7.34
C THR A 140 0.11 0.67 6.78
N VAL A 141 0.26 0.57 5.46
CA VAL A 141 1.45 1.01 4.74
C VAL A 141 1.02 1.57 3.40
N ASP A 142 1.54 2.74 3.06
CA ASP A 142 1.57 3.25 1.69
C ASP A 142 3.01 3.63 1.35
N ARG A 143 3.61 2.86 0.43
CA ARG A 143 5.03 3.03 0.11
C ARG A 143 5.30 4.27 -0.73
N LEU A 144 4.32 4.70 -1.53
CA LEU A 144 4.48 5.87 -2.38
C LEU A 144 4.53 7.16 -1.57
N THR A 145 3.68 7.32 -0.56
CA THR A 145 3.73 8.49 0.36
C THR A 145 4.65 8.28 1.57
N THR A 146 5.38 7.16 1.63
CA THR A 146 6.23 6.80 2.78
C THR A 146 5.48 6.92 4.10
N ARG A 147 4.32 6.26 4.16
CA ARG A 147 3.41 6.31 5.30
C ARG A 147 3.24 4.93 5.92
N VAL A 148 3.48 4.84 7.23
CA VAL A 148 3.20 3.65 8.03
C VAL A 148 2.46 4.05 9.29
N ASP A 149 1.39 3.34 9.60
CA ASP A 149 0.68 3.45 10.87
C ASP A 149 0.52 2.05 11.48
N VAL A 150 0.96 1.88 12.72
CA VAL A 150 0.86 0.60 13.45
C VAL A 150 0.30 0.83 14.84
N TRP A 151 -0.79 0.16 15.17
CA TRP A 151 -1.44 0.31 16.48
C TRP A 151 -2.05 -1.00 16.97
N SER A 152 -2.33 -1.01 18.27
CA SER A 152 -3.13 -2.03 18.94
C SER A 152 -3.85 -1.37 20.12
N GLU A 153 -4.92 -1.96 20.62
CA GLU A 153 -5.73 -1.38 21.70
C GLU A 153 -4.92 -0.98 22.95
N ARG A 154 -3.89 -1.76 23.30
CA ARG A 154 -3.08 -1.57 24.51
C ARG A 154 -1.72 -0.91 24.27
N ALA A 155 -1.44 -0.44 23.06
CA ALA A 155 -0.15 0.14 22.71
C ALA A 155 -0.31 1.49 22.01
N PRO A 156 0.67 2.40 22.17
CA PRO A 156 0.65 3.67 21.45
C PRO A 156 0.71 3.44 19.93
N LEU A 157 0.10 4.35 19.17
CA LEU A 157 0.19 4.36 17.72
C LEU A 157 1.61 4.74 17.30
N VAL A 158 2.27 3.88 16.50
CA VAL A 158 3.56 4.16 15.89
C VAL A 158 3.32 4.68 14.48
N ARG A 159 3.84 5.87 14.18
CA ARG A 159 3.70 6.51 12.87
C ARG A 159 5.06 6.72 12.25
N LEU A 160 5.24 6.33 11.00
CA LEU A 160 6.38 6.76 10.17
C LEU A 160 5.86 7.57 8.98
N ARG A 161 6.54 8.68 8.70
CA ARG A 161 6.26 9.64 7.63
C ARG A 161 7.55 10.08 6.96
N ALA A 162 7.45 10.63 5.76
CA ALA A 162 8.51 11.43 5.14
C ALA A 162 8.00 12.85 4.80
N PRO A 163 7.86 13.75 5.80
CA PRO A 163 7.19 15.04 5.60
C PRO A 163 7.86 15.94 4.57
N ALA A 164 9.18 15.84 4.41
CA ALA A 164 9.97 16.58 3.42
C ALA A 164 10.31 15.76 2.17
N GLY A 165 9.66 14.60 2.00
CA GLY A 165 10.04 13.58 1.02
C GLY A 165 11.19 12.69 1.51
N LEU A 166 11.33 11.53 0.85
CA LEU A 166 12.39 10.57 1.14
C LEU A 166 13.57 10.77 0.19
N SER A 167 14.78 10.96 0.71
CA SER A 167 16.00 10.95 -0.09
C SER A 167 16.87 9.77 0.33
N LEU A 168 16.94 8.75 -0.54
CA LEU A 168 17.70 7.52 -0.27
C LEU A 168 19.20 7.74 -0.44
N HIS A 169 19.82 8.42 0.53
CA HIS A 169 21.27 8.62 0.55
C HIS A 169 21.98 7.41 1.17
N ARG A 170 22.99 6.84 0.50
CA ARG A 170 23.70 5.61 0.98
C ARG A 170 24.25 5.72 2.41
N LYS A 171 24.75 6.91 2.80
CA LYS A 171 25.32 7.15 4.15
C LYS A 171 24.27 7.41 5.23
N ASN A 172 23.05 7.78 4.85
CA ASN A 172 21.97 8.04 5.80
C ASN A 172 20.63 7.67 5.14
N PRO A 173 20.28 6.38 5.13
CA PRO A 173 19.08 5.91 4.44
C PRO A 173 17.79 6.34 5.15
N THR A 174 17.87 6.80 6.40
CA THR A 174 16.70 7.30 7.16
C THR A 174 16.52 8.81 7.04
N ARG A 175 17.35 9.50 6.25
CA ARG A 175 17.22 10.93 6.04
C ARG A 175 15.84 11.29 5.48
N GLY A 176 15.15 12.19 6.16
CA GLY A 176 13.80 12.63 5.79
C GLY A 176 12.68 11.77 6.40
N LEU A 177 12.99 10.62 7.02
CA LEU A 177 12.03 9.84 7.78
C LEU A 177 11.83 10.45 9.17
N ALA A 178 10.57 10.63 9.55
CA ALA A 178 10.14 10.99 10.89
C ALA A 178 9.32 9.84 11.46
N ILE A 179 9.63 9.43 12.69
CA ILE A 179 8.87 8.40 13.39
C ILE A 179 8.42 8.92 14.77
N THR A 180 7.18 8.60 15.12
CA THR A 180 6.61 8.90 16.44
C THR A 180 6.07 7.62 17.09
N ILE A 181 6.13 7.55 18.41
CA ILE A 181 5.52 6.51 19.23
C ILE A 181 4.55 7.23 20.18
N GLY A 182 3.25 7.13 19.89
CA GLY A 182 2.26 8.03 20.47
C GLY A 182 2.59 9.47 20.05
N ASP A 183 2.70 10.36 21.03
CA ASP A 183 3.04 11.77 20.82
C ASP A 183 4.56 12.05 20.88
N GLN A 184 5.38 11.06 21.22
CA GLN A 184 6.82 11.22 21.35
C GLN A 184 7.53 11.02 20.01
N HIS A 185 8.39 11.97 19.64
CA HIS A 185 9.31 11.80 18.52
C HIS A 185 10.41 10.79 18.88
N ALA A 186 10.70 9.88 17.94
CA ALA A 186 11.79 8.94 18.09
C ALA A 186 12.87 9.20 17.02
N GLN A 187 14.12 9.13 17.44
CA GLN A 187 15.26 9.18 16.53
C GLN A 187 15.41 7.84 15.81
N LEU A 188 15.56 7.88 14.50
CA LEU A 188 15.71 6.70 13.65
C LEU A 188 17.04 6.73 12.89
N VAL A 189 17.92 5.80 13.23
CA VAL A 189 19.27 5.72 12.66
C VAL A 189 19.48 4.33 12.08
N VAL A 190 20.05 4.25 10.89
CA VAL A 190 20.59 2.99 10.36
C VAL A 190 22.10 3.09 10.39
N ASP A 191 22.72 2.23 11.19
CA ASP A 191 24.16 2.08 11.20
C ASP A 191 24.58 1.24 9.99
N THR A 192 25.25 1.89 9.04
CA THR A 192 25.76 1.27 7.82
C THR A 192 27.27 0.98 7.88
N ARG A 193 27.85 0.78 9.08
CA ARG A 193 29.28 0.50 9.25
C ARG A 193 29.73 -0.64 8.33
N GLY A 194 30.50 -0.32 7.28
CA GLY A 194 31.16 -1.28 6.37
C GLY A 194 30.24 -2.03 5.40
N LEU A 195 30.79 -2.47 4.26
CA LEU A 195 30.07 -3.30 3.27
C LEU A 195 29.67 -4.68 3.82
N PHE A 196 30.37 -5.16 4.86
CA PHE A 196 30.29 -6.53 5.35
C PHE A 196 29.71 -6.66 6.77
N SER A 197 29.49 -5.58 7.51
CA SER A 197 28.86 -5.67 8.83
C SER A 197 27.33 -5.64 8.71
N PRO A 198 26.61 -6.42 9.53
CA PRO A 198 25.16 -6.38 9.53
C PRO A 198 24.69 -4.98 9.94
N LYS A 199 23.87 -4.37 9.08
CA LYS A 199 23.28 -3.07 9.39
C LYS A 199 22.35 -3.21 10.58
N VAL A 200 22.41 -2.22 11.48
CA VAL A 200 21.55 -2.15 12.66
C VAL A 200 20.60 -0.97 12.47
N VAL A 201 19.30 -1.18 12.72
CA VAL A 201 18.34 -0.08 12.82
C VAL A 201 18.15 0.24 14.28
N THR A 202 18.46 1.47 14.66
CA THR A 202 18.24 2.00 16.00
C THR A 202 17.04 2.93 15.97
N LEU A 203 16.07 2.65 16.84
CA LEU A 203 14.95 3.53 17.15
C LEU A 203 15.08 3.96 18.60
N ARG A 204 15.16 5.25 18.87
CA ARG A 204 15.44 5.78 20.21
C ARG A 204 14.46 6.86 20.59
N THR A 205 13.78 6.69 21.71
CA THR A 205 13.07 7.76 22.42
C THR A 205 13.93 8.25 23.58
N ASP A 206 13.42 9.19 24.38
CA ASP A 206 14.17 9.70 25.54
C ASP A 206 14.41 8.60 26.60
N ASP A 207 13.47 7.66 26.72
CA ASP A 207 13.47 6.64 27.79
C ASP A 207 13.83 5.22 27.29
N GLN A 208 13.76 4.96 25.99
CA GLN A 208 13.86 3.60 25.45
C GLN A 208 14.65 3.55 24.15
N GLU A 209 15.38 2.46 23.96
CA GLU A 209 16.09 2.16 22.72
C GLU A 209 15.72 0.78 22.21
N TRP A 210 15.33 0.72 20.93
CA TRP A 210 15.14 -0.51 20.17
C TRP A 210 16.21 -0.68 19.10
N LEU A 211 16.73 -1.89 18.99
CA LEU A 211 17.71 -2.30 17.99
C LEU A 211 17.15 -3.45 17.16
N LEU A 212 17.03 -3.24 15.85
CA LEU A 212 16.76 -4.30 14.88
C LEU A 212 18.08 -4.80 14.29
N CYS A 213 18.42 -6.03 14.62
CA CYS A 213 19.67 -6.67 14.24
C CYS A 213 19.38 -7.87 13.34
N MET A 214 20.30 -8.21 12.43
CA MET A 214 20.23 -9.50 11.74
C MET A 214 20.45 -10.63 12.74
N ARG A 215 19.53 -11.60 12.78
CA ARG A 215 19.72 -12.87 13.49
C ARG A 215 20.27 -13.95 12.54
N ASN A 216 19.69 -14.03 11.34
CA ASN A 216 20.18 -14.86 10.23
C ASN A 216 19.70 -14.28 8.89
N GLY A 217 19.94 -14.97 7.78
CA GLY A 217 19.57 -14.47 6.45
C GLY A 217 18.06 -14.16 6.26
N HIS A 218 17.18 -14.80 7.04
CA HIS A 218 15.72 -14.73 6.90
C HIS A 218 14.99 -14.11 8.10
N SER A 219 15.72 -13.78 9.18
CA SER A 219 15.12 -13.24 10.39
C SER A 219 16.01 -12.19 11.04
N SER A 220 15.36 -11.27 11.73
CA SER A 220 15.97 -10.25 12.57
C SER A 220 15.49 -10.43 14.00
N GLU A 221 16.29 -10.00 14.96
CA GLU A 221 15.86 -9.85 16.33
C GLU A 221 15.65 -8.38 16.68
N LEU A 222 14.64 -8.12 17.50
CA LEU A 222 14.39 -6.83 18.09
C LEU A 222 14.82 -6.88 19.54
N LEU A 223 15.79 -6.04 19.88
CA LEU A 223 16.24 -5.83 21.25
C LEU A 223 15.65 -4.52 21.76
N ARG A 224 15.17 -4.49 23.00
CA ARG A 224 14.90 -3.26 23.74
C ARG A 224 15.86 -3.19 24.93
N ASN A 225 16.65 -2.14 25.02
CA ASN A 225 17.66 -1.98 26.08
C ASN A 225 18.53 -3.24 26.27
N LYS A 226 18.98 -3.83 25.15
CA LYS A 226 19.76 -5.10 25.05
C LYS A 226 19.01 -6.39 25.39
N GLN A 227 17.76 -6.34 25.82
CA GLN A 227 16.93 -7.53 26.01
C GLN A 227 16.14 -7.85 24.74
N ARG A 228 16.18 -9.11 24.29
CA ARG A 228 15.38 -9.54 23.14
C ARG A 228 13.89 -9.54 23.47
N VAL A 229 13.12 -8.71 22.77
CA VAL A 229 11.67 -8.58 22.92
C VAL A 229 10.89 -9.22 21.77
N ALA A 230 11.50 -9.40 20.60
CA ALA A 230 10.87 -10.11 19.49
C ALA A 230 11.89 -10.73 18.52
N VAL A 231 11.44 -11.73 17.76
CA VAL A 231 12.11 -12.25 16.57
C VAL A 231 11.16 -12.05 15.39
N ILE A 232 11.65 -11.41 14.34
CA ILE A 232 10.89 -11.04 13.15
C ILE A 232 11.39 -11.89 11.99
N THR A 233 10.52 -12.71 11.43
CA THR A 233 10.84 -13.66 10.36
C THR A 233 10.10 -13.29 9.09
N LYS A 234 10.77 -13.39 7.95
CA LYS A 234 10.12 -13.18 6.65
C LYS A 234 9.01 -14.23 6.47
N PRO A 235 7.83 -13.82 6.03
CA PRO A 235 6.77 -14.78 5.77
C PRO A 235 7.21 -15.72 4.64
N PRO A 236 6.77 -16.99 4.65
CA PRO A 236 7.01 -17.89 3.53
C PRO A 236 6.40 -17.31 2.26
N ARG A 237 6.98 -17.62 1.10
CA ARG A 237 6.38 -17.26 -0.19
C ARG A 237 4.95 -17.81 -0.23
N SER A 238 3.98 -16.91 -0.40
CA SER A 238 2.57 -17.27 -0.33
C SER A 238 2.23 -18.30 -1.41
N ARG A 239 1.56 -19.40 -1.02
CA ARG A 239 1.00 -20.40 -1.93
C ARG A 239 -0.51 -20.18 -1.98
N GLY A 240 -0.96 -19.32 -2.89
CA GLY A 240 -2.38 -19.10 -3.16
C GLY A 240 -2.76 -17.63 -3.39
N PRO A 241 -3.91 -17.37 -4.04
CA PRO A 241 -4.39 -16.02 -4.29
C PRO A 241 -4.85 -15.39 -2.97
N ARG A 242 -4.06 -14.46 -2.44
CA ARG A 242 -4.45 -13.59 -1.32
C ARG A 242 -4.41 -12.14 -1.81
N PRO A 243 -5.45 -11.32 -1.57
CA PRO A 243 -5.44 -9.95 -2.08
C PRO A 243 -4.34 -9.08 -1.42
N LEU A 244 -3.86 -9.47 -0.24
CA LEU A 244 -2.81 -8.78 0.51
C LEU A 244 -1.60 -9.67 0.74
N LEU A 245 -0.40 -9.08 0.64
CA LEU A 245 0.85 -9.71 1.05
C LEU A 245 0.89 -9.87 2.58
N PRO A 246 1.40 -11.02 3.07
CA PRO A 246 1.50 -11.29 4.50
C PRO A 246 2.41 -10.28 5.21
N LEU A 247 2.10 -10.02 6.50
CA LEU A 247 3.04 -9.36 7.41
C LEU A 247 4.17 -10.32 7.80
N ALA A 248 5.22 -9.79 8.41
CA ALA A 248 6.25 -10.62 9.03
C ALA A 248 5.63 -11.46 10.14
N GLU A 249 6.13 -12.67 10.29
CA GLU A 249 5.87 -13.46 11.49
C GLU A 249 6.69 -12.88 12.63
N VAL A 250 6.04 -12.60 13.76
CA VAL A 250 6.68 -12.03 14.94
C VAL A 250 6.51 -13.00 16.10
N SER A 251 7.62 -13.57 16.57
CA SER A 251 7.66 -14.35 17.81
C SER A 251 8.02 -13.41 18.95
N TYR A 252 7.06 -13.17 19.83
CA TYR A 252 7.22 -12.27 20.96
C TYR A 252 7.97 -12.93 22.12
N GLY A 253 8.92 -12.20 22.69
CA GLY A 253 9.51 -12.52 23.99
C GLY A 253 8.78 -11.78 25.12
N PRO A 254 9.35 -11.79 26.35
CA PRO A 254 8.89 -10.93 27.43
C PRO A 254 9.03 -9.47 27.01
N GLY A 255 7.91 -8.75 26.95
CA GLY A 255 7.87 -7.38 26.41
C GLY A 255 6.61 -6.61 26.79
N GLN A 256 6.68 -5.30 26.62
CA GLN A 256 5.57 -4.38 26.83
C GLN A 256 4.71 -4.26 25.56
N PRO A 257 3.47 -3.75 25.66
CA PRO A 257 2.63 -3.50 24.49
C PRO A 257 3.28 -2.62 23.41
N VAL A 258 4.17 -1.70 23.77
CA VAL A 258 4.90 -0.89 22.79
C VAL A 258 5.83 -1.75 21.90
N ASP A 259 6.38 -2.85 22.41
CA ASP A 259 7.31 -3.70 21.66
C ASP A 259 6.65 -4.37 20.45
N GLN A 260 5.35 -4.71 20.54
CA GLN A 260 4.64 -5.33 19.43
C GLN A 260 4.38 -4.38 18.26
N VAL A 261 3.99 -3.13 18.55
CA VAL A 261 3.77 -2.13 17.51
C VAL A 261 5.09 -1.67 16.89
N VAL A 262 6.17 -1.56 17.69
CA VAL A 262 7.51 -1.25 17.18
C VAL A 262 8.04 -2.37 16.29
N ALA A 263 7.88 -3.65 16.68
CA ALA A 263 8.30 -4.79 15.87
C ALA A 263 7.64 -4.76 14.48
N HIS A 264 6.32 -4.57 14.43
CA HIS A 264 5.59 -4.50 13.17
C HIS A 264 5.94 -3.25 12.35
N ALA A 265 6.09 -2.08 13.00
CA ALA A 265 6.47 -0.84 12.31
C ALA A 265 7.85 -0.96 11.65
N LEU A 266 8.83 -1.50 12.35
CA LEU A 266 10.16 -1.73 11.79
C LEU A 266 10.14 -2.82 10.70
N ALA A 267 9.36 -3.89 10.87
CA ALA A 267 9.26 -4.97 9.88
C ALA A 267 8.69 -4.53 8.53
N VAL A 268 7.77 -3.56 8.52
CA VAL A 268 7.20 -3.05 7.27
C VAL A 268 8.00 -1.88 6.67
N SER A 269 8.82 -1.21 7.48
CA SER A 269 9.63 -0.06 7.05
C SER A 269 11.03 -0.44 6.60
N PHE A 270 11.58 -1.52 7.16
CA PHE A 270 12.95 -1.97 6.93
C PHE A 270 13.01 -3.44 6.51
N GLY A 271 14.02 -3.77 5.70
CA GLY A 271 14.33 -5.14 5.34
C GLY A 271 14.65 -5.98 6.57
N ILE A 272 14.46 -7.30 6.44
CA ILE A 272 14.66 -8.28 7.51
C ILE A 272 15.77 -9.27 7.13
N GLY A 273 16.49 -9.79 8.13
CA GLY A 273 17.59 -10.72 7.94
C GLY A 273 18.78 -10.07 7.24
N ARG A 274 19.28 -10.68 6.15
CA ARG A 274 20.42 -10.14 5.39
C ARG A 274 20.18 -8.73 4.79
N HIS A 275 18.92 -8.31 4.73
CA HIS A 275 18.52 -6.99 4.23
C HIS A 275 18.16 -6.00 5.36
N ALA A 276 18.47 -6.34 6.63
CA ALA A 276 18.33 -5.42 7.76
C ALA A 276 18.88 -4.03 7.42
N GLY A 277 18.18 -2.97 7.84
CA GLY A 277 18.56 -1.57 7.56
C GLY A 277 18.32 -1.08 6.13
N THR A 278 17.82 -1.91 5.21
CA THR A 278 17.35 -1.44 3.90
C THR A 278 15.97 -0.83 4.06
N VAL A 279 15.80 0.45 3.70
CA VAL A 279 14.49 1.11 3.73
C VAL A 279 13.59 0.54 2.62
N ARG A 280 12.34 0.23 2.95
CA ARG A 280 11.36 -0.43 2.06
C ARG A 280 10.42 0.57 1.36
N PHE A 281 10.90 1.79 1.17
CA PHE A 281 10.19 2.88 0.51
C PHE A 281 11.00 3.35 -0.68
N SER A 282 10.32 3.94 -1.67
CA SER A 282 10.94 4.48 -2.87
C SER A 282 11.04 6.00 -2.77
N ASP A 283 12.15 6.55 -3.26
CA ASP A 283 12.26 7.97 -3.61
C ASP A 283 11.43 8.19 -4.88
N SER A 284 10.13 8.47 -4.70
CA SER A 284 9.15 8.48 -5.78
C SER A 284 8.73 9.90 -6.12
N PRO A 285 8.79 10.31 -7.41
CA PRO A 285 8.29 11.62 -7.84
C PRO A 285 6.77 11.77 -7.62
N HIS A 286 6.03 10.66 -7.43
CA HIS A 286 4.60 10.68 -7.12
C HIS A 286 4.28 11.38 -5.79
N GLN A 287 5.25 11.51 -4.88
CA GLN A 287 5.10 12.29 -3.63
C GLN A 287 4.79 13.76 -3.90
N HIS A 288 5.19 14.29 -5.05
CA HIS A 288 5.05 15.70 -5.41
C HIS A 288 3.86 15.99 -6.34
N LEU A 289 3.11 14.98 -6.77
CA LEU A 289 1.95 15.20 -7.64
C LEU A 289 0.82 15.90 -6.88
N SER A 290 0.12 16.82 -7.54
CA SER A 290 -1.10 17.40 -6.98
C SER A 290 -2.20 16.34 -6.83
N ALA A 291 -3.14 16.56 -5.90
CA ALA A 291 -4.26 15.64 -5.69
C ALA A 291 -5.07 15.41 -6.98
N THR A 292 -5.27 16.46 -7.78
CA THR A 292 -5.99 16.40 -9.06
C THR A 292 -5.33 15.45 -10.06
N HIS A 293 -3.99 15.50 -10.17
CA HIS A 293 -3.25 14.61 -11.05
C HIS A 293 -3.22 13.19 -10.51
N ARG A 294 -3.03 12.99 -9.20
CA ARG A 294 -3.02 11.65 -8.58
C ARG A 294 -4.34 10.91 -8.72
N TRP A 295 -5.46 11.62 -8.73
CA TRP A 295 -6.79 11.01 -8.72
C TRP A 295 -7.03 10.04 -9.90
N GLU A 296 -6.60 10.40 -11.11
CA GLU A 296 -6.78 9.58 -12.33
C GLU A 296 -5.67 8.56 -12.56
N GLN A 297 -4.57 8.68 -11.82
CA GLN A 297 -3.38 7.86 -12.05
C GLN A 297 -3.48 6.54 -11.31
N PRO A 298 -2.90 5.45 -11.87
CA PRO A 298 -2.66 4.25 -11.11
C PRO A 298 -1.89 4.57 -9.83
N TRP A 299 -2.31 3.97 -8.71
CA TRP A 299 -1.63 4.10 -7.43
C TRP A 299 -1.20 2.72 -6.96
N PHE A 300 0.09 2.49 -6.82
CA PHE A 300 0.63 1.19 -6.46
C PHE A 300 1.16 1.21 -5.04
N THR A 301 0.59 0.40 -4.15
CA THR A 301 1.04 0.36 -2.74
C THR A 301 2.12 -0.69 -2.49
N GLY A 302 2.23 -1.70 -3.38
CA GLY A 302 3.09 -2.87 -3.17
C GLY A 302 2.65 -3.74 -2.00
N VAL A 303 1.43 -3.57 -1.50
CA VAL A 303 0.87 -4.32 -0.36
C VAL A 303 0.00 -5.49 -0.81
N GLY A 304 -0.44 -5.51 -2.08
CA GLY A 304 -1.20 -6.62 -2.65
C GLY A 304 -0.36 -7.55 -3.54
N SER A 305 -0.95 -8.67 -3.94
CA SER A 305 -0.29 -9.72 -4.73
C SER A 305 -0.60 -9.65 -6.23
N CYS A 306 -1.49 -8.75 -6.67
CA CYS A 306 -1.91 -8.68 -8.06
C CYS A 306 -0.97 -7.79 -8.90
N GLY A 307 -1.02 -7.93 -10.23
CA GLY A 307 -0.25 -7.07 -11.14
C GLY A 307 -0.57 -5.57 -11.00
N GLY A 308 -1.78 -5.21 -10.56
CA GLY A 308 -2.19 -3.83 -10.29
C GLY A 308 -1.69 -3.25 -8.96
N ASP A 309 -0.95 -4.02 -8.16
CA ASP A 309 -0.33 -3.59 -6.90
C ASP A 309 1.18 -3.41 -7.00
N SER A 310 1.80 -3.93 -8.05
CA SER A 310 3.24 -3.91 -8.28
C SER A 310 3.70 -2.51 -8.72
N GLY A 311 4.40 -1.80 -7.84
CA GLY A 311 4.99 -0.49 -8.11
C GLY A 311 6.38 -0.32 -7.49
N PRO A 312 7.06 0.80 -7.77
CA PRO A 312 8.40 1.08 -7.26
C PRO A 312 8.42 1.08 -5.72
N GLY A 313 9.32 0.29 -5.12
CA GLY A 313 9.47 0.16 -3.67
C GLY A 313 9.11 -1.23 -3.10
N ALA A 314 8.67 -2.17 -3.94
CA ALA A 314 8.42 -3.57 -3.54
C ALA A 314 9.55 -4.55 -3.93
N GLY A 315 10.59 -4.08 -4.64
CA GLY A 315 11.70 -4.90 -5.12
C GLY A 315 12.93 -4.88 -4.20
N GLY A 316 13.72 -5.96 -4.21
CA GLY A 316 15.11 -5.97 -3.71
C GLY A 316 15.35 -6.42 -2.26
N ASP A 317 14.32 -6.62 -1.43
CA ASP A 317 14.44 -7.04 -0.02
C ASP A 317 14.05 -8.52 0.22
N GLY A 318 13.65 -9.22 -0.83
CA GLY A 318 13.20 -10.61 -0.82
C GLY A 318 11.80 -10.84 -0.23
N TRP A 319 10.98 -9.78 -0.05
CA TRP A 319 9.61 -9.88 0.47
C TRP A 319 8.51 -10.00 -0.59
N GLY A 320 8.87 -10.03 -1.87
CA GLY A 320 7.92 -10.19 -2.98
C GLY A 320 7.29 -8.88 -3.40
N GLY A 321 7.50 -8.56 -4.67
CA GLY A 321 6.98 -7.39 -5.35
C GLY A 321 7.32 -7.50 -6.84
N GLY A 322 6.94 -8.63 -7.44
CA GLY A 322 7.24 -8.96 -8.83
C GLY A 322 8.72 -9.24 -9.11
N ASP A 323 8.97 -10.31 -9.85
CA ASP A 323 10.23 -10.50 -10.56
C ASP A 323 10.28 -9.49 -11.72
N GLY A 324 10.54 -8.22 -11.39
CA GLY A 324 11.01 -7.24 -12.36
C GLY A 324 12.47 -7.54 -12.60
N GLY A 325 12.75 -8.42 -13.56
CA GLY A 325 14.10 -8.74 -14.02
C GLY A 325 14.88 -7.47 -14.33
N GLY A 326 15.81 -7.14 -13.44
CA GLY A 326 16.94 -6.30 -13.78
C GLY A 326 17.99 -7.19 -14.41
N ASP A 327 17.89 -7.39 -15.72
CA ASP A 327 19.06 -7.61 -16.56
C ASP A 327 19.32 -6.32 -17.33
N GLY A 328 20.54 -5.81 -17.19
CA GLY A 328 21.00 -4.62 -17.90
C GLY A 328 21.41 -4.94 -19.35
N GLY A 329 21.50 -3.87 -20.14
CA GLY A 329 22.34 -3.82 -21.34
C GLY A 329 21.61 -3.87 -22.68
N GLY A 330 21.95 -2.91 -23.55
CA GLY A 330 21.54 -2.80 -24.95
C GLY A 330 20.47 -1.74 -25.15
N GLY A 331 20.72 -0.49 -25.56
CA GLY A 331 21.80 -0.05 -26.44
C GLY A 331 21.57 -0.63 -27.82
N ASP A 332 20.82 0.10 -28.66
CA ASP A 332 20.83 0.17 -30.14
C ASP A 332 19.73 1.19 -30.50
N GLY A 333 19.95 2.36 -31.12
CA GLY A 333 21.04 2.76 -32.01
C GLY A 333 20.69 2.40 -33.45
N GLY A 334 20.11 3.34 -34.21
CA GLY A 334 19.90 3.26 -35.67
C GLY A 334 18.55 3.85 -36.07
N GLY A 335 18.41 4.96 -36.80
CA GLY A 335 19.38 5.62 -37.69
C GLY A 335 19.33 4.99 -39.09
N GLY A 336 18.73 5.72 -40.04
CA GLY A 336 18.60 5.36 -41.47
C GLY A 336 17.13 5.35 -41.91
N GLY A 337 16.60 6.28 -42.72
CA GLY A 337 17.25 7.15 -43.69
C GLY A 337 17.41 6.40 -45.00
N ASP A 338 16.47 6.62 -45.92
CA ASP A 338 16.52 6.56 -47.40
C ASP A 338 15.05 6.74 -47.88
N GLY A 339 14.65 7.58 -48.84
CA GLY A 339 15.41 8.21 -49.91
C GLY A 339 14.81 7.83 -51.27
N GLY A 340 13.79 8.57 -51.76
CA GLY A 340 13.64 8.93 -53.17
C GLY A 340 12.89 8.03 -54.18
N GLY A 341 12.29 8.70 -55.17
CA GLY A 341 11.83 8.20 -56.48
C GLY A 341 10.34 7.85 -56.53
N GLY A 342 9.44 8.46 -57.32
CA GLY A 342 9.59 9.09 -58.62
C GLY A 342 9.29 8.09 -59.74
N GLY A 343 8.10 8.19 -60.36
CA GLY A 343 7.83 7.63 -61.70
C GLY A 343 6.64 6.67 -61.78
N GLY A 344 5.61 7.07 -62.53
CA GLY A 344 4.44 6.27 -62.91
C GLY A 344 3.20 7.12 -63.03
#